data_AF-A0A800BZ41-F1
#
_entry.id   AF-A0A800BZ41-F1
#
_cell.length_a   1.000
_cell.length_b   1.000
_cell.length_c   1.000
_cell.angle_alpha   90.00
_cell.angle_beta   90.00
_cell.angle_gamma   90.00
#
_symmetry.space_group_name_H-M   'P 1'
#
loop_
_entity.id
_entity.type
_entity.pdbx_description
1 polymer ?
#
loop_
_entity_poly.entity_id
_entity_poly.type
_entity_poly.pdbx_seq_one_letter_code
_entity_poly.pdbx_strand_id
1 'polypeptide(L)'
;MVIKVDNVKYWDLIGYTSHHPKWAFAFKYPAKQISSKILDVQLSVGRTGIITPVAILQPVKIDNVVVKRATLHNFDFIKEKDIHINDYVWVQRS
;
A
#
# COMPACT_ATOMS: atom_id res chain seq x y z
N MET A 1 4.69 15.20 -6.57
CA MET A 1 4.74 16.69 -6.56
C MET A 1 4.33 17.18 -5.17
N VAL A 2 4.81 18.34 -4.71
CA VAL A 2 4.35 18.93 -3.43
C VAL A 2 3.73 20.28 -3.75
N ILE A 3 2.48 20.47 -3.33
CA ILE A 3 1.73 21.71 -3.49
C ILE A 3 1.80 22.45 -2.15
N LYS A 4 2.15 23.73 -2.17
CA LYS A 4 2.32 24.55 -0.96
C LYS A 4 1.61 25.89 -1.17
N VAL A 5 1.07 26.45 -0.08
CA VAL A 5 0.60 27.84 -0.08
C VAL A 5 1.82 28.76 -0.22
N ASP A 6 1.81 29.58 -1.27
CA ASP A 6 2.97 30.39 -1.66
C ASP A 6 3.28 31.49 -0.63
N ASN A 7 2.25 32.15 -0.11
CA ASN A 7 2.42 33.22 0.85
C ASN A 7 2.65 32.67 2.28
N VAL A 8 3.89 32.81 2.74
CA VAL A 8 4.40 32.34 4.04
C VAL A 8 3.64 32.92 5.23
N LYS A 9 3.06 34.13 5.11
CA LYS A 9 2.29 34.76 6.19
C LYS A 9 1.07 33.94 6.60
N TYR A 10 0.56 33.09 5.71
CA TYR A 10 -0.57 32.21 6.02
C TYR A 10 -0.17 30.90 6.69
N TRP A 11 1.13 30.56 6.76
CA TRP A 11 1.55 29.26 7.28
C TRP A 11 1.23 29.11 8.77
N ASP A 12 1.47 30.14 9.57
CA ASP A 12 1.17 30.13 11.00
C ASP A 12 -0.35 30.15 11.27
N LEU A 13 -1.10 30.88 10.44
CA LEU A 13 -2.56 30.94 10.51
C LEU A 13 -3.20 29.58 10.18
N ILE A 14 -2.70 28.91 9.14
CA ILE A 14 -3.16 27.59 8.69
C ILE A 14 -2.71 26.50 9.68
N GLY A 15 -1.48 26.62 10.19
CA GLY A 15 -0.92 25.77 11.22
C GLY A 15 -0.54 24.36 10.78
N TYR A 16 -0.40 23.48 11.77
CA TYR A 16 0.14 22.13 11.63
C TYR A 16 -0.79 21.10 12.29
N THR A 17 -0.72 19.86 11.82
CA THR A 17 -1.19 18.69 12.58
C THR A 17 -0.04 18.14 13.41
N SER A 18 -0.28 17.12 14.23
CA SER A 18 0.76 16.46 15.03
C SER A 18 1.89 15.84 14.19
N HIS A 19 1.70 15.67 12.88
CA HIS A 19 2.66 14.97 12.02
C HIS A 19 2.99 15.70 10.70
N HIS A 20 2.22 16.72 10.28
CA HIS A 20 2.49 17.45 9.03
C HIS A 20 1.85 18.85 8.98
N PRO A 21 2.45 19.81 8.23
CA PRO A 21 1.84 21.11 7.98
C PRO A 21 0.53 21.00 7.21
N LYS A 22 -0.43 21.89 7.51
CA LYS A 22 -1.71 21.96 6.76
C LYS A 22 -1.60 22.81 5.48
N TRP A 23 -0.57 23.66 5.37
CA TRP A 23 -0.33 24.53 4.21
C TRP A 23 0.43 23.84 3.06
N ALA A 24 0.81 22.58 3.22
CA ALA A 24 1.48 21.80 2.19
C ALA A 24 0.85 20.41 2.05
N PHE A 25 0.71 19.94 0.81
CA PHE A 25 0.20 18.62 0.50
C PHE A 25 1.07 17.91 -0.53
N ALA A 26 1.39 16.65 -0.27
CA ALA A 26 2.11 15.80 -1.22
C ALA A 26 1.13 15.22 -2.23
N PHE A 27 1.14 15.76 -3.44
CA PHE A 27 0.40 15.19 -4.57
C PHE A 27 1.15 13.97 -5.12
N LYS A 28 0.66 12.78 -4.76
CA LYS A 28 1.18 11.49 -5.23
C LYS A 28 0.62 11.16 -6.61
N TYR A 29 1.48 10.65 -7.50
CA TYR A 29 1.04 10.12 -8.80
C TYR A 29 0.26 8.81 -8.61
N PRO A 30 -0.65 8.46 -9.54
CA PRO A 30 -1.37 7.19 -9.46
C PRO A 30 -0.37 6.03 -9.42
N ALA A 31 -0.57 5.12 -8.48
CA ALA A 31 0.25 3.92 -8.37
C ALA A 31 0.03 3.05 -9.61
N LYS A 32 1.11 2.53 -10.20
CA LYS A 32 0.99 1.54 -11.27
C LYS A 32 0.43 0.26 -10.69
N GLN A 33 -0.68 -0.19 -11.26
CA GLN A 33 -1.28 -1.48 -10.97
C GLN A 33 -0.83 -2.48 -12.02
N ILE A 34 -0.34 -3.63 -11.57
CA ILE A 34 0.07 -4.71 -12.48
C ILE A 34 -0.58 -6.00 -11.99
N SER A 35 -1.09 -6.80 -12.91
CA SER A 35 -1.65 -8.10 -12.60
C SER A 35 -0.53 -9.12 -12.35
N SER A 36 -0.69 -9.92 -11.30
CA SER A 36 0.18 -11.08 -11.04
C SER A 36 -0.63 -12.24 -10.49
N LYS A 37 -0.10 -13.45 -10.65
CA LYS A 37 -0.73 -14.69 -10.19
C LYS A 37 -0.31 -15.00 -8.75
N ILE A 38 -1.27 -15.39 -7.90
CA ILE A 38 -0.98 -15.93 -6.56
C ILE A 38 -0.52 -17.38 -6.72
N LEU A 39 0.69 -17.67 -6.25
CA LEU A 39 1.27 -19.01 -6.24
C LEU A 39 0.97 -19.76 -4.94
N ASP A 40 0.98 -19.04 -3.81
CA ASP A 40 0.79 -19.61 -2.48
C ASP A 40 0.40 -18.51 -1.47
N VAL A 41 -0.10 -18.89 -0.29
CA VAL A 41 -0.39 -17.97 0.82
C VAL A 41 0.26 -18.50 2.10
N GLN A 42 1.22 -17.73 2.63
CA GLN A 42 1.92 -18.06 3.87
C GLN A 42 1.34 -17.27 5.04
N LEU A 43 1.24 -17.92 6.20
CA LEU A 43 0.82 -17.27 7.44
C LEU A 43 2.04 -16.83 8.24
N SER A 44 2.09 -15.53 8.58
CA SER A 44 3.14 -14.96 9.42
C SER A 44 2.57 -14.59 10.78
N VAL A 45 3.25 -15.00 11.87
CA VAL A 45 2.84 -14.65 13.24
C VAL A 45 3.61 -13.41 13.69
N GLY A 46 2.88 -12.35 14.03
CA GLY A 46 3.45 -11.11 14.58
C GLY A 46 3.85 -11.24 16.05
N ARG A 47 4.59 -10.25 16.56
CA ARG A 47 5.04 -10.21 17.98
C ARG A 47 3.90 -10.24 18.99
N THR A 48 2.72 -9.75 18.61
CA THR A 48 1.50 -9.73 19.43
C THR A 48 0.64 -10.98 19.26
N GLY A 49 1.10 -11.99 18.50
CA GLY A 49 0.33 -13.21 18.20
C GLY A 49 -0.68 -13.06 17.05
N ILE A 50 -0.77 -11.88 16.43
CA ILE A 50 -1.64 -11.66 15.26
C ILE A 50 -1.11 -12.47 14.07
N ILE A 51 -1.99 -13.25 13.45
CA ILE A 51 -1.69 -14.02 12.24
C ILE A 51 -1.99 -13.16 11.01
N THR A 52 -0.96 -12.85 10.23
CA THR A 52 -1.07 -12.07 9.01
C THR A 52 -0.87 -12.97 7.79
N PRO A 53 -1.86 -13.09 6.90
CA PRO A 53 -1.71 -13.80 5.64
C PRO A 53 -0.87 -12.98 4.64
N VAL A 54 0.09 -13.66 4.00
CA VAL A 54 1.02 -13.10 3.01
C VAL A 54 0.93 -13.90 1.73
N ALA A 55 0.49 -13.28 0.64
CA ALA A 55 0.47 -13.87 -0.68
C ALA A 55 1.89 -13.96 -1.26
N ILE A 56 2.24 -15.15 -1.75
CA ILE A 56 3.39 -15.39 -2.62
C ILE A 56 2.91 -15.23 -4.05
N LEU A 57 3.51 -14.28 -4.75
CA LEU A 57 3.12 -13.90 -6.09
C LEU A 57 4.14 -14.39 -7.10
N GLN A 58 3.69 -14.65 -8.33
CA GLN A 58 4.59 -14.77 -9.46
C GLN A 58 5.41 -13.47 -9.57
N PRO A 59 6.76 -13.55 -9.67
CA PRO A 59 7.60 -12.37 -9.67
C PRO A 59 7.18 -11.37 -10.75
N VAL A 60 6.78 -10.19 -10.33
CA VAL A 60 6.28 -9.14 -11.22
C VAL A 60 7.08 -7.86 -11.01
N LYS A 61 7.46 -7.20 -12.11
CA LYS A 61 8.24 -5.96 -12.03
C LYS A 61 7.28 -4.77 -11.96
N ILE A 62 7.28 -4.07 -10.83
CA ILE A 62 6.55 -2.82 -10.64
C ILE A 62 7.59 -1.71 -10.56
N ASP A 63 7.60 -0.84 -11.58
CA ASP A 63 8.63 0.18 -11.79
C ASP A 63 10.06 -0.43 -11.82
N ASN A 64 10.87 -0.12 -10.83
CA ASN A 64 12.26 -0.58 -10.71
C ASN A 64 12.45 -1.72 -9.70
N VAL A 65 11.36 -2.28 -9.16
CA VAL A 65 11.42 -3.32 -8.13
C VAL A 65 10.66 -4.57 -8.59
N VAL A 66 11.17 -5.73 -8.22
CA VAL A 66 10.48 -7.01 -8.43
C VAL A 66 9.73 -7.38 -7.16
N VAL A 67 8.41 -7.45 -7.25
CA VAL A 67 7.53 -7.84 -6.14
C VAL A 67 7.28 -9.35 -6.23
N LYS A 68 7.53 -10.04 -5.12
CA LYS A 68 7.29 -11.50 -4.96
C LYS A 68 6.33 -11.82 -3.82
N ARG A 69 6.09 -10.87 -2.92
CA ARG A 69 5.27 -11.04 -1.72
C ARG A 69 4.35 -9.84 -1.55
N ALA A 70 3.11 -10.07 -1.19
CA ALA A 70 2.13 -9.02 -0.86
C ALA A 70 1.37 -9.38 0.42
N THR A 71 1.02 -8.38 1.24
CA THR A 71 0.18 -8.59 2.41
C THR A 71 -1.28 -8.72 1.99
N LEU A 72 -2.00 -9.67 2.58
CA LEU A 72 -3.45 -9.81 2.41
C LEU A 72 -4.22 -9.16 3.58
N HIS A 73 -3.53 -8.41 4.44
CA HIS A 73 -4.06 -7.71 5.63
C HIS A 73 -4.65 -8.64 6.69
N ASN A 74 -5.77 -9.30 6.42
CA ASN A 74 -6.48 -10.18 7.35
C ASN A 74 -7.30 -11.23 6.56
N PHE A 75 -7.90 -12.19 7.29
CA PHE A 75 -8.72 -13.24 6.68
C PHE A 75 -10.04 -12.72 6.11
N ASP A 76 -10.62 -11.67 6.70
CA ASP A 76 -11.85 -11.07 6.20
C ASP A 76 -11.67 -10.45 4.81
N PHE A 77 -10.52 -9.82 4.56
CA PHE A 77 -10.14 -9.26 3.26
C PHE A 77 -10.05 -10.34 2.19
N ILE A 78 -9.48 -11.51 2.53
CA ILE A 78 -9.40 -12.66 1.61
C ILE A 78 -10.80 -13.13 1.25
N LYS A 79 -11.69 -13.22 2.24
CA LYS A 79 -13.07 -13.67 2.05
C LYS A 79 -13.92 -12.68 1.27
N GLU A 80 -13.79 -11.38 1.55
CA GLU A 80 -14.52 -10.31 0.86
C GLU A 80 -14.10 -10.21 -0.62
N LYS A 81 -12.81 -10.42 -0.90
CA LYS A 81 -12.25 -10.39 -2.26
C LYS A 81 -12.26 -11.74 -2.96
N ASP A 82 -12.78 -12.78 -2.31
CA ASP A 82 -12.84 -14.15 -2.82
C ASP A 82 -11.51 -14.65 -3.40
N ILE A 83 -10.42 -14.40 -2.68
CA ILE A 83 -9.06 -14.64 -3.17
C ILE A 83 -8.70 -16.12 -3.02
N HIS A 84 -8.37 -16.76 -4.15
CA HIS A 84 -7.89 -18.13 -4.19
C HIS A 84 -6.46 -18.24 -4.72
N ILE A 85 -5.81 -19.35 -4.36
CA ILE A 85 -4.51 -19.71 -4.95
C ILE A 85 -4.74 -19.98 -6.44
N ASN A 86 -3.82 -19.46 -7.28
CA ASN A 86 -3.90 -19.40 -8.75
C ASN A 86 -4.70 -18.25 -9.36
N ASP A 87 -5.31 -17.39 -8.55
CA ASP A 87 -5.99 -16.20 -9.10
C ASP A 87 -5.02 -15.15 -9.59
N TYR A 88 -5.48 -14.35 -10.56
CA TYR A 88 -4.82 -13.13 -10.99
C TYR A 88 -5.32 -11.96 -10.15
N VAL A 89 -4.40 -11.32 -9.44
CA VAL A 89 -4.70 -10.16 -8.59
C VAL A 89 -3.97 -8.92 -9.07
N TRP A 90 -4.62 -7.77 -8.89
CA TRP A 90 -4.00 -6.48 -9.13
C TRP A 90 -3.12 -6.11 -7.95
N VAL A 91 -1.82 -5.97 -8.22
CA VAL A 91 -0.83 -5.59 -7.23
C VAL A 91 -0.50 -4.12 -7.44
N GLN A 92 -0.62 -3.35 -6.37
CA GLN A 92 -0.21 -1.95 -6.33
C GLN A 92 0.75 -1.73 -5.16
N ARG A 93 1.69 -0.80 -5.35
CA ARG A 93 2.57 -0.34 -4.27
C ARG A 93 2.03 1.00 -3.74
N SER A 94 1.67 1.04 -2.46
CA SER A 94 1.21 2.23 -1.73
C SER A 94 2.33 3.04 -1.08
#